data_AF-A0A379T2L3-F1
#
_entry.id   AF-A0A379T2L3-F1
#
_cell.length_a   1.000
_cell.length_b   1.000
_cell.length_c   1.000
_cell.angle_alpha   90.00
_cell.angle_beta   90.00
_cell.angle_gamma   90.00
#
_symmetry.space_group_name_H-M   'P 1'
#
loop_
_entity.id
_entity.type
_entity.pdbx_description
1 polymer ?
#
loop_
_entity_poly.entity_id
_entity_poly.type
_entity_poly.pdbx_seq_one_letter_code
_entity_poly.pdbx_strand_id
1 'polypeptide(L)'
;MKNVLLVGLLALTSPVIAQDCFEMAGRDYHIEPDLLRAISFRESSWRPDAMNIVSNESYAVGMMQIHSQNFSHLAQYGITPGNLYRDPCMNIYTGAYYLAIAFKRWGYSWRAVGA
;
A
#
# COMPACT_ATOMS: atom_id res chain seq x y z
N MET A 1 16.85 46.04 -39.37
CA MET A 1 16.54 45.98 -37.93
C MET A 1 15.29 45.12 -37.74
N LYS A 2 15.45 43.82 -37.50
CA LYS A 2 14.34 42.92 -37.14
C LYS A 2 14.71 42.27 -35.82
N ASN A 3 14.65 43.06 -34.75
CA ASN A 3 14.88 42.55 -33.41
C ASN A 3 13.60 41.91 -32.90
N VAL A 4 13.70 40.59 -32.69
CA VAL A 4 13.34 39.91 -31.46
C VAL A 4 11.95 40.25 -30.90
N LEU A 5 10.96 39.43 -31.25
CA LEU A 5 9.83 39.13 -30.37
C LEU A 5 9.57 37.61 -30.41
N LEU A 6 10.50 36.86 -29.82
CA LEU A 6 10.27 35.48 -29.38
C LEU A 6 10.31 35.53 -27.84
N VAL A 7 9.25 36.07 -27.24
CA VAL A 7 9.07 36.08 -25.79
C VAL A 7 7.73 35.44 -25.49
N GLY A 8 7.76 34.34 -24.74
CA GLY A 8 6.60 33.89 -23.95
C GLY A 8 5.98 32.57 -24.37
N LEU A 9 6.75 31.49 -24.41
CA LEU A 9 6.20 30.16 -24.12
C LEU A 9 7.00 29.53 -22.98
N LEU A 10 6.92 30.14 -21.79
CA LEU A 10 7.29 29.42 -20.57
C LEU A 10 6.22 28.36 -20.36
N ALA A 11 6.54 27.13 -20.78
CA ALA A 11 5.70 25.97 -20.50
C ALA A 11 5.53 25.85 -18.98
N LEU A 12 4.29 25.98 -18.50
CA LEU A 12 3.88 25.61 -17.15
C LEU A 12 4.07 24.10 -17.00
N THR A 13 5.27 23.68 -16.60
CA THR A 13 5.55 22.30 -16.25
C THR A 13 5.14 22.11 -14.80
N SER A 14 3.91 21.63 -14.57
CA SER A 14 3.54 21.15 -13.24
C SER A 14 4.35 19.90 -12.94
N PRO A 15 5.00 19.78 -11.78
CA PRO A 15 5.65 18.54 -11.39
C PRO A 15 4.57 17.47 -11.25
N VAL A 16 4.65 16.42 -12.07
CA VAL A 16 3.89 15.19 -11.81
C VAL A 16 4.62 14.49 -10.68
N ILE A 17 4.07 14.57 -9.47
CA ILE A 17 4.55 13.73 -8.36
C ILE A 17 4.01 12.33 -8.64
N ALA A 18 4.90 11.41 -9.02
CA ALA A 18 4.56 10.00 -9.07
C ALA A 18 4.19 9.54 -7.64
N GLN A 19 2.92 9.23 -7.41
CA GLN A 19 2.48 8.67 -6.15
C GLN A 19 2.71 7.17 -6.16
N ASP A 20 3.42 6.67 -5.15
CA ASP A 20 3.53 5.25 -4.91
C ASP A 20 2.23 4.71 -4.28
N CYS A 21 2.13 3.40 -4.16
CA CYS A 21 0.93 2.77 -3.61
C CYS A 21 0.75 3.00 -2.11
N PHE A 22 1.79 3.41 -1.38
CA PHE A 22 1.67 3.82 0.01
C PHE A 22 1.00 5.20 0.13
N GLU A 23 1.37 6.16 -0.72
CA GLU A 23 0.71 7.47 -0.82
C GLU A 23 -0.76 7.33 -1.15
N MET A 24 -1.07 6.51 -2.17
CA MET A 24 -2.45 6.34 -2.61
C MET A 24 -3.29 5.64 -1.53
N ALA A 25 -2.80 4.54 -0.94
CA ALA A 25 -3.50 3.84 0.13
C ALA A 25 -3.65 4.70 1.40
N GLY A 26 -2.59 5.42 1.77
CA GLY A 26 -2.60 6.32 2.92
C GLY A 26 -3.63 7.43 2.78
N ARG A 27 -3.69 8.08 1.61
CA ARG A 27 -4.72 9.06 1.29
C ARG A 27 -6.13 8.47 1.39
N ASP A 28 -6.37 7.33 0.74
CA ASP A 28 -7.72 6.78 0.61
C ASP A 28 -8.26 6.24 1.96
N TYR A 29 -7.38 5.69 2.81
CA TYR A 29 -7.73 5.19 4.15
C TYR A 29 -7.53 6.21 5.28
N HIS A 30 -7.03 7.41 4.97
CA HIS A 30 -6.65 8.44 5.96
C HIS A 30 -5.63 7.91 6.99
N ILE A 31 -4.61 7.20 6.51
CA ILE A 31 -3.49 6.67 7.29
C ILE A 31 -2.21 7.32 6.77
N GLU A 32 -1.32 7.71 7.68
CA GLU A 32 -0.06 8.32 7.28
C GLU A 32 0.74 7.35 6.37
N PRO A 33 1.11 7.75 5.14
CA PRO A 33 1.82 6.87 4.21
C PRO A 33 3.11 6.29 4.79
N ASP A 34 3.84 7.09 5.59
CA ASP A 34 5.06 6.65 6.25
C ASP A 34 4.82 5.58 7.31
N LEU A 35 3.65 5.57 7.95
CA LEU A 35 3.28 4.46 8.83
C LEU A 35 3.11 3.17 8.02
N LEU A 36 2.44 3.22 6.87
CA LEU A 36 2.29 2.05 6.00
C LEU A 36 3.65 1.55 5.50
N ARG A 37 4.56 2.46 5.13
CA ARG A 37 5.94 2.12 4.76
C ARG A 37 6.70 1.47 5.91
N ALA A 38 6.57 1.99 7.13
CA ALA A 38 7.21 1.43 8.32
C ALA A 38 6.69 0.03 8.66
N ILE A 39 5.38 -0.19 8.53
CA ILE A 39 4.76 -1.51 8.70
C ILE A 39 5.29 -2.46 7.62
N SER A 40 5.27 -2.06 6.35
CA SER A 40 5.80 -2.90 5.27
C SER A 40 7.28 -3.25 5.45
N PHE A 41 8.09 -2.29 5.94
CA PHE A 41 9.48 -2.54 6.27
C PHE A 41 9.61 -3.61 7.36
N ARG A 42 8.81 -3.49 8.41
CA ARG A 42 8.79 -4.45 9.52
C ARG A 42 8.34 -5.84 9.07
N GLU A 43 7.31 -5.91 8.22
CA GLU A 43 6.70 -7.16 7.78
C GLU A 43 7.55 -7.92 6.77
N SER A 44 8.18 -7.24 5.82
CA SER A 44 8.94 -7.92 4.76
C SER A 44 10.21 -7.23 4.27
N SER A 45 10.61 -6.12 4.90
CA SER A 45 11.66 -5.23 4.38
C SER A 45 11.37 -4.76 2.95
N TRP A 46 10.11 -4.39 2.68
CA TRP A 46 9.58 -3.95 1.37
C TRP A 46 9.71 -4.98 0.24
N ARG A 47 9.87 -6.26 0.57
CA ARG A 47 9.97 -7.32 -0.45
C ARG A 47 8.59 -7.69 -0.98
N PRO A 48 8.31 -7.47 -2.29
CA PRO A 48 7.02 -7.79 -2.89
C PRO A 48 6.78 -9.29 -3.06
N ASP A 49 7.85 -10.06 -3.17
CA ASP A 49 7.85 -11.52 -3.32
C ASP A 49 7.91 -12.26 -1.98
N ALA A 50 7.80 -11.55 -0.85
CA ALA A 50 7.90 -12.16 0.47
C ALA A 50 6.77 -13.15 0.73
N MET A 51 7.14 -14.36 1.16
CA MET A 51 6.23 -15.41 1.56
C MET A 51 6.70 -15.97 2.89
N ASN A 52 5.86 -15.87 3.92
CA ASN A 52 6.11 -16.49 5.21
C ASN A 52 5.18 -17.69 5.35
N ILE A 53 5.74 -18.89 5.23
CA ILE A 53 4.98 -20.14 5.15
C ILE A 53 5.22 -20.95 6.43
N VAL A 54 4.17 -21.16 7.21
CA VAL A 54 4.17 -22.06 8.37
C VAL A 54 3.62 -23.43 7.98
N SER A 55 2.53 -23.45 7.20
CA SER A 55 1.96 -24.65 6.56
C SER A 55 1.26 -24.29 5.26
N ASN A 56 0.67 -25.28 4.58
CA ASN A 56 -0.14 -25.04 3.38
C ASN A 56 -1.37 -24.17 3.66
N GLU A 57 -1.88 -24.19 4.89
CA GLU A 57 -3.07 -23.44 5.33
C GLU A 57 -2.70 -22.14 6.07
N SER A 58 -1.50 -22.04 6.64
CA SER A 58 -1.03 -20.87 7.40
C SER A 58 0.20 -20.25 6.74
N TYR A 59 -0.03 -19.13 6.05
CA TYR A 59 1.01 -18.36 5.41
C TYR A 59 0.61 -16.90 5.22
N ALA A 60 1.59 -16.03 5.00
CA ALA A 60 1.40 -14.61 4.72
C ALA A 60 2.10 -14.20 3.42
N VAL A 61 1.49 -13.24 2.70
CA VAL A 61 1.86 -12.89 1.33
C VAL A 61 2.25 -11.42 1.21
N GLY A 62 3.38 -11.16 0.54
CA GLY A 62 3.81 -9.88 0.01
C GLY A 62 4.25 -8.86 1.06
N MET A 63 4.28 -7.59 0.64
CA MET A 63 4.90 -6.48 1.40
C MET A 63 4.29 -6.17 2.75
N MET A 64 2.99 -6.42 2.91
CA MET A 64 2.21 -6.20 4.13
C MET A 64 1.88 -7.51 4.84
N GLN A 65 2.45 -8.64 4.40
CA GLN A 65 2.27 -9.97 5.00
C GLN A 65 0.79 -10.31 5.28
N ILE A 66 -0.04 -10.23 4.23
CA ILE A 66 -1.47 -10.53 4.35
C ILE A 66 -1.65 -12.03 4.66
N HIS A 67 -2.06 -12.33 5.90
CA HIS A 67 -2.17 -13.69 6.40
C HIS A 67 -3.37 -14.46 5.83
N SER A 68 -3.19 -15.77 5.63
CA SER A 68 -4.14 -16.66 4.95
C SER A 68 -5.50 -16.77 5.61
N GLN A 69 -5.60 -16.51 6.91
CA GLN A 69 -6.88 -16.41 7.64
C GLN A 69 -7.86 -15.41 7.01
N ASN A 70 -7.35 -14.40 6.30
CA ASN A 70 -8.14 -13.36 5.68
C ASN A 70 -8.63 -13.71 4.27
N PHE A 71 -8.14 -14.79 3.64
CA PHE A 71 -8.39 -15.05 2.22
C PHE A 71 -9.86 -15.38 1.91
N SER A 72 -10.56 -16.04 2.82
CA SER A 72 -12.00 -16.30 2.64
C SER A 72 -12.81 -15.00 2.60
N HIS A 73 -12.42 -14.01 3.41
CA HIS A 73 -13.04 -12.69 3.40
C HIS A 73 -12.66 -11.92 2.12
N LEU A 74 -11.38 -11.90 1.76
CA LEU A 74 -10.87 -11.21 0.57
C LEU A 74 -11.44 -11.77 -0.75
N ALA A 75 -11.72 -13.07 -0.81
CA ALA A 75 -12.34 -13.71 -1.96
C ALA A 75 -13.72 -13.13 -2.31
N GLN A 76 -14.44 -12.56 -1.33
CA GLN A 76 -15.73 -11.89 -1.57
C GLN A 76 -15.59 -10.63 -2.42
N TYR A 77 -14.38 -10.05 -2.47
CA TYR A 77 -14.02 -8.92 -3.33
C TYR A 77 -13.27 -9.35 -4.59
N GLY A 78 -13.17 -10.66 -4.85
CA GLY A 78 -12.38 -11.20 -5.96
C GLY A 78 -10.86 -11.13 -5.77
N ILE A 79 -10.38 -10.85 -4.55
CA ILE A 79 -8.94 -10.80 -4.25
C ILE A 79 -8.46 -12.19 -3.84
N THR A 80 -7.55 -12.75 -4.63
CA THR A 80 -6.92 -14.04 -4.37
C THR A 80 -5.49 -13.89 -3.82
N PRO A 81 -4.92 -14.91 -3.17
CA PRO A 81 -3.52 -14.89 -2.75
C PRO A 81 -2.56 -14.64 -3.91
N GLY A 82 -2.89 -15.16 -5.09
CA GLY A 82 -2.12 -14.93 -6.31
C GLY A 82 -2.20 -13.49 -6.84
N ASN A 83 -3.25 -12.73 -6.52
CA ASN A 83 -3.28 -11.29 -6.78
C ASN A 83 -2.35 -10.56 -5.80
N LEU A 84 -2.45 -10.87 -4.50
CA LEU A 84 -1.63 -10.26 -3.45
C LEU A 84 -0.13 -10.49 -3.65
N TYR A 85 0.27 -11.62 -4.26
CA TYR A 85 1.66 -11.92 -4.58
C TYR A 85 2.16 -11.19 -5.83
N ARG A 86 1.32 -11.05 -6.86
CA ARG A 86 1.72 -10.47 -8.16
C ARG A 86 1.56 -8.95 -8.23
N ASP A 87 0.68 -8.39 -7.40
CA ASP A 87 0.36 -6.97 -7.37
C ASP A 87 0.73 -6.37 -6.00
N PRO A 88 1.92 -5.74 -5.90
CA PRO A 88 2.37 -5.09 -4.68
C PRO A 88 1.43 -3.98 -4.20
N CYS A 89 0.73 -3.30 -5.11
CA CYS A 89 -0.19 -2.21 -4.77
C CYS A 89 -1.48 -2.76 -4.16
N MET A 90 -2.05 -3.82 -4.73
CA MET A 90 -3.15 -4.56 -4.11
C MET A 90 -2.76 -5.06 -2.71
N ASN A 91 -1.53 -5.53 -2.54
CA ASN A 91 -1.01 -5.97 -1.25
C ASN A 91 -0.97 -4.82 -0.22
N ILE A 92 -0.44 -3.65 -0.61
CA ILE A 92 -0.42 -2.43 0.23
C ILE A 92 -1.83 -2.00 0.62
N TYR A 93 -2.74 -1.89 -0.36
CA TYR A 93 -4.12 -1.49 -0.12
C TYR A 93 -4.86 -2.47 0.79
N THR A 94 -4.57 -3.76 0.68
CA THR A 94 -5.14 -4.78 1.56
C THR A 94 -4.61 -4.64 2.99
N GLY A 95 -3.32 -4.33 3.16
CA GLY A 95 -2.75 -4.03 4.47
C GLY A 95 -3.39 -2.79 5.10
N ALA A 96 -3.53 -1.71 4.32
CA ALA A 96 -4.18 -0.49 4.76
C ALA A 96 -5.67 -0.70 5.13
N TYR A 97 -6.38 -1.55 4.38
CA TYR A 97 -7.76 -1.94 4.67
C TYR A 97 -7.90 -2.56 6.07
N TYR A 98 -7.08 -3.57 6.40
CA TYR A 98 -7.14 -4.24 7.70
C TYR A 98 -6.67 -3.32 8.83
N LEU A 99 -5.65 -2.48 8.58
CA LEU A 99 -5.20 -1.47 9.53
C LEU A 99 -6.29 -0.44 9.83
N ALA A 100 -7.07 0.00 8.83
CA ALA A 100 -8.19 0.91 9.01
C ALA A 100 -9.30 0.27 9.87
N ILE A 101 -9.58 -1.03 9.71
CA ILE A 101 -10.50 -1.78 10.59
C ILE A 101 -9.96 -1.80 12.03
N ALA A 102 -8.68 -2.08 12.20
CA ALA A 102 -8.04 -2.09 13.52
C ALA A 102 -8.11 -0.72 14.20
N PHE A 103 -7.82 0.37 13.47
CA PHE A 103 -7.96 1.75 13.98
C PHE A 103 -9.40 2.11 14.30
N LYS A 104 -10.38 1.69 13.50
CA LYS A 104 -11.79 1.89 13.82
C LYS A 104 -12.18 1.18 15.12
N ARG A 105 -11.58 0.03 15.42
CA ARG A 105 -11.90 -0.78 16.61
C ARG A 105 -11.18 -0.31 17.87
N TRP A 106 -9.90 0.05 17.78
CA TRP A 106 -9.05 0.32 18.95
C TRP A 106 -8.48 1.74 18.99
N GLY A 107 -8.88 2.60 18.06
CA GLY A 107 -8.29 3.93 17.88
C GLY A 107 -6.89 3.87 17.29
N TYR A 108 -6.34 5.04 16.97
CA TYR A 108 -4.98 5.20 16.47
C TYR A 108 -3.97 4.89 17.60
N SER A 109 -3.55 3.62 17.69
CA SER A 109 -2.75 3.09 18.80
C SER A 109 -1.84 1.94 18.36
N TRP A 110 -0.79 1.67 19.14
CA TRP A 110 0.11 0.53 18.88
C TRP A 110 -0.59 -0.83 18.94
N ARG A 111 -1.67 -0.93 19.72
CA ARG A 111 -2.51 -2.12 19.73
C ARG A 111 -3.12 -2.38 18.35
N ALA A 112 -3.55 -1.34 17.65
CA ALA A 112 -4.11 -1.49 16.31
C ALA A 112 -3.05 -1.77 15.24
N VAL A 113 -1.84 -1.22 15.40
CA VAL A 113 -0.73 -1.46 14.46
C VAL A 113 -0.28 -2.92 14.46
N GLY A 114 -0.30 -3.60 15.62
CA GLY A 114 0.15 -4.99 15.76
C GLY A 114 -0.94 -6.05 15.77
N ALA A 115 -2.14 -5.74 15.27
CA ALA A 115 -3.32 -6.60 15.39
C ALA A 115 -3.62 -7.48 14.17
#